data_AF-A0A3L6DYK6-F1
#
_entry.id   AF-A0A3L6DYK6-F1
#
_cell.length_a   1.000
_cell.length_b   1.000
_cell.length_c   1.000
_cell.angle_alpha   90.00
_cell.angle_beta   90.00
_cell.angle_gamma   90.00
#
_symmetry.space_group_name_H-M   'P 1'
#
loop_
_entity.id
_entity.type
_entity.pdbx_description
1 polymer ?
#
loop_
_entity_poly.entity_id
_entity_poly.type
_entity_poly.pdbx_seq_one_letter_code
_entity_poly.pdbx_strand_id
1 'polypeptide(L)'
;MTTTVDFKPYVGPIYNAILGRLVNQDQDQEVKECAISCMSLVVSTFGDGLERELPACLPILVDRMGEDFDQRIMEYFIKLIKKKYSKDNRALGKLRREAKRAKRALSNQHQVRVEIESLFDGTDFSEPLTRARFEELNNDLFRKTMGPVKKAMEDAGLEKSQIHEIVLVGGSTRIPKVQQLLKDYFNGKEPNKGVNPDEAVAFGAAVQGSILSGEGGDETKDILLLDVAPLTLGIETVGGVMTKLIPRNTVIPTKKSQVFTTYQDQQTTVSIQLQS
;
A
#
# COMPACT_ATOMS: atom_id res chain seq x y z
N MET A 1 9.51 -23.40 -19.61
CA MET A 1 10.30 -23.78 -18.42
C MET A 1 10.35 -22.57 -17.52
N THR A 2 9.41 -22.46 -16.58
CA THR A 2 9.45 -21.47 -15.51
C THR A 2 10.49 -21.93 -14.50
N THR A 3 11.67 -21.32 -14.53
CA THR A 3 12.71 -21.50 -13.52
C THR A 3 12.17 -20.93 -12.21
N THR A 4 11.63 -21.79 -11.34
CA THR A 4 11.33 -21.44 -9.96
C THR A 4 12.65 -21.18 -9.25
N VAL A 5 12.94 -19.92 -8.95
CA VAL A 5 14.11 -19.52 -8.17
C VAL A 5 13.95 -20.13 -6.78
N ASP A 6 14.89 -20.99 -6.37
CA ASP A 6 14.94 -21.53 -5.01
C ASP A 6 15.53 -20.48 -4.08
N PHE A 7 14.66 -19.84 -3.29
CA PHE A 7 15.04 -18.80 -2.35
C PHE A 7 15.57 -19.35 -1.02
N LYS A 8 15.41 -20.66 -0.74
CA LYS A 8 15.80 -21.26 0.56
C LYS A 8 17.22 -20.92 1.00
N PRO A 9 18.26 -20.94 0.13
CA PRO A 9 19.62 -20.61 0.54
C PRO A 9 19.83 -19.18 1.05
N TYR A 10 18.92 -18.26 0.72
CA TYR A 10 19.01 -16.85 1.09
C TYR A 10 18.21 -16.50 2.33
N VAL A 11 17.26 -17.36 2.75
CA VAL A 11 16.34 -17.09 3.86
C VAL A 11 17.09 -16.97 5.18
N GLY A 12 17.89 -17.96 5.57
CA GLY A 12 18.65 -17.95 6.82
C GLY A 12 19.59 -16.74 6.99
N PRO A 13 20.43 -16.39 5.99
CA PRO A 13 21.27 -15.20 6.06
C PRO A 13 20.47 -13.89 6.19
N ILE A 14 19.36 -13.75 5.45
CA ILE A 14 18.49 -12.57 5.50
C ILE A 14 17.81 -12.47 6.87
N TYR A 15 17.25 -13.58 7.37
CA TYR A 15 16.63 -13.67 8.68
C TYR A 15 17.60 -13.33 9.81
N ASN A 16 18.81 -13.90 9.82
CA ASN A 16 19.79 -13.63 10.87
C ASN A 16 20.27 -12.17 10.88
N ALA A 17 20.44 -11.55 9.70
CA ALA A 17 20.78 -10.13 9.60
C ALA A 17 19.66 -9.21 10.13
N ILE A 18 18.41 -9.66 10.00
CA ILE A 18 17.18 -8.97 10.40
C ILE A 18 16.91 -9.17 11.90
N LEU A 19 17.04 -10.39 12.41
CA LEU A 19 16.94 -10.72 13.84
C LEU A 19 18.03 -10.01 14.65
N GLY A 20 19.26 -9.96 14.14
CA GLY A 20 20.34 -9.19 14.76
C GLY A 20 20.07 -7.69 14.86
N ARG A 21 19.20 -7.13 14.01
CA ARG A 21 18.74 -5.74 14.13
C ARG A 21 17.59 -5.58 15.12
N LEU A 22 16.70 -6.57 15.22
CA LEU A 22 15.60 -6.59 16.19
C LEU A 22 16.07 -6.72 17.63
N VAL A 23 16.98 -7.64 17.92
CA VAL A 23 17.46 -7.87 19.29
C VAL A 23 18.16 -6.61 19.85
N ASN A 24 18.62 -5.73 18.97
CA ASN A 24 19.24 -4.45 19.32
C ASN A 24 18.23 -3.27 19.41
N GLN A 25 16.95 -3.48 19.11
CA GLN A 25 15.90 -2.47 19.22
C GLN A 25 14.81 -3.00 20.15
N ASP A 26 14.61 -2.38 21.33
CA ASP A 26 13.43 -2.65 22.17
C ASP A 26 12.15 -2.35 21.36
N GLN A 27 11.55 -3.37 20.75
CA GLN A 27 10.30 -3.24 20.01
C GLN A 27 9.29 -4.29 20.47
N ASP A 28 8.09 -3.81 20.80
CA ASP A 28 6.96 -4.61 21.24
C ASP A 28 6.51 -5.64 20.20
N GLN A 29 6.03 -6.77 20.68
CA GLN A 29 5.59 -7.91 19.87
C GLN A 29 4.48 -7.55 18.86
N GLU A 30 3.60 -6.59 19.19
CA GLU A 30 2.52 -6.09 18.30
C GLU A 30 3.06 -5.46 17.00
N VAL A 31 4.26 -4.87 17.06
CA VAL A 31 4.93 -4.25 15.92
C VAL A 31 5.35 -5.30 14.90
N LYS A 32 5.74 -6.48 15.38
CA LYS A 32 6.12 -7.64 14.54
C LYS A 32 4.88 -8.19 13.83
N GLU A 33 3.74 -8.28 14.51
CA GLU A 33 2.47 -8.76 13.95
C GLU A 33 1.90 -7.85 12.86
N CYS A 34 2.00 -6.52 13.05
CA CYS A 34 1.49 -5.55 12.07
C CYS A 34 2.32 -5.56 10.76
N ALA A 35 3.65 -5.73 10.86
CA ALA A 35 4.53 -5.88 9.70
C ALA A 35 4.22 -7.17 8.90
N ILE A 36 3.83 -8.23 9.59
CA ILE A 36 3.40 -9.51 9.01
C ILE A 36 2.03 -9.37 8.30
N SER A 37 1.07 -8.65 8.90
CA SER A 37 -0.24 -8.39 8.29
C SER A 37 -0.16 -7.55 6.99
N CYS A 38 0.68 -6.50 6.97
CA CYS A 38 0.92 -5.70 5.76
C CYS A 38 1.46 -6.52 4.58
N MET A 39 2.09 -7.65 4.87
CA MET A 39 2.73 -8.51 3.90
C MET A 39 1.77 -9.57 3.33
N SER A 40 0.73 -9.94 4.08
CA SER A 40 -0.35 -10.82 3.62
C SER A 40 -1.02 -10.27 2.36
N LEU A 41 -1.27 -8.95 2.33
CA LEU A 41 -1.84 -8.28 1.14
C LEU A 41 -0.86 -8.24 -0.05
N VAL A 42 0.46 -8.30 0.19
CA VAL A 42 1.49 -8.15 -0.85
C VAL A 42 1.86 -9.51 -1.45
N VAL A 43 1.99 -10.56 -0.63
CA VAL A 43 2.42 -11.89 -1.08
C VAL A 43 1.29 -12.66 -1.77
N SER A 44 0.01 -12.47 -1.39
CA SER A 44 -1.13 -13.04 -2.14
C SER A 44 -1.24 -12.50 -3.57
N THR A 45 -0.56 -11.39 -3.86
CA THR A 45 -0.67 -10.63 -5.12
C THR A 45 0.41 -11.04 -6.13
N PHE A 46 1.36 -11.93 -5.82
CA PHE A 46 2.45 -12.32 -6.73
C PHE A 46 2.22 -13.57 -7.60
N GLY A 47 0.98 -14.03 -7.76
CA GLY A 47 0.64 -15.14 -8.67
C GLY A 47 0.04 -14.66 -9.99
N ASP A 48 0.81 -14.70 -11.09
CA ASP A 48 0.52 -14.74 -12.55
C ASP A 48 -0.74 -14.09 -13.18
N GLY A 49 -1.59 -13.35 -12.45
CA GLY A 49 -2.85 -12.76 -12.92
C GLY A 49 -2.88 -11.22 -12.93
N LEU A 50 -1.73 -10.58 -12.86
CA LEU A 50 -1.58 -9.19 -12.40
C LEU A 50 -2.21 -8.10 -13.28
N GLU A 51 -2.54 -8.32 -14.56
CA GLU A 51 -3.03 -7.24 -15.42
C GLU A 51 -4.51 -6.87 -15.21
N ARG A 52 -5.34 -7.79 -14.68
CA ARG A 52 -6.80 -7.56 -14.56
C ARG A 52 -7.27 -7.16 -13.16
N GLU A 53 -6.53 -7.52 -12.11
CA GLU A 53 -6.93 -7.26 -10.71
C GLU A 53 -6.25 -6.04 -10.08
N LEU A 54 -5.28 -5.45 -10.80
CA LEU A 54 -4.58 -4.22 -10.42
C LEU A 54 -5.49 -3.02 -10.07
N PRO A 55 -6.71 -2.84 -10.61
CA PRO A 55 -7.57 -1.72 -10.25
C PRO A 55 -8.29 -1.87 -8.89
N ALA A 56 -8.50 -3.10 -8.42
CA ALA A 56 -9.37 -3.37 -7.26
C ALA A 56 -8.58 -3.46 -5.94
N CYS A 57 -7.36 -4.00 -5.96
CA CYS A 57 -6.52 -4.18 -4.77
C CYS A 57 -5.63 -2.97 -4.44
N LEU A 58 -5.50 -2.01 -5.36
CA LEU A 58 -4.56 -0.88 -5.23
C LEU A 58 -4.91 0.27 -4.27
N PRO A 59 -6.14 0.45 -3.74
CA PRO A 59 -6.36 1.60 -2.85
C PRO A 59 -5.70 1.50 -1.48
N ILE A 60 -5.09 0.36 -1.10
CA ILE A 60 -4.66 0.15 0.29
C ILE A 60 -3.15 -0.11 0.48
N LEU A 61 -2.40 -0.67 -0.48
CA LEU A 61 -1.03 -1.12 -0.13
C LEU A 61 0.13 -0.89 -1.11
N VAL A 62 -0.02 -0.18 -2.23
CA VAL A 62 1.13 0.10 -3.11
C VAL A 62 1.13 1.55 -3.60
N ASP A 63 2.13 2.31 -3.15
CA ASP A 63 2.86 3.48 -3.71
C ASP A 63 2.27 4.36 -4.85
N ARG A 64 0.98 4.30 -5.21
CA ARG A 64 0.36 5.19 -6.22
C ARG A 64 0.16 6.59 -5.70
N MET A 65 -0.09 6.75 -4.40
CA MET A 65 -0.20 8.06 -3.79
C MET A 65 1.09 8.86 -3.92
N GLY A 66 2.25 8.19 -3.81
CA GLY A 66 3.54 8.82 -3.97
C GLY A 66 3.68 9.48 -5.34
N GLU A 67 3.28 8.75 -6.40
CA GLU A 67 3.27 9.23 -7.78
C GLU A 67 2.20 10.30 -8.02
N ASP A 68 1.01 10.17 -7.43
CA ASP A 68 -0.06 11.16 -7.54
C ASP A 68 0.36 12.50 -6.92
N PHE A 69 1.04 12.48 -5.77
CA PHE A 69 1.61 13.67 -5.15
C PHE A 69 2.68 14.31 -6.03
N ASP A 70 3.57 13.48 -6.61
CA ASP A 70 4.61 13.96 -7.54
C ASP A 70 3.96 14.58 -8.78
N GLN A 71 2.91 13.97 -9.31
CA GLN A 71 2.14 14.45 -10.45
C GLN A 71 1.47 15.80 -10.17
N ARG A 72 0.90 16.02 -8.99
CA ARG A 72 0.32 17.33 -8.60
C ARG A 72 1.37 18.43 -8.53
N ILE A 73 2.56 18.12 -8.01
CA ILE A 73 3.70 19.05 -8.02
C ILE A 73 4.11 19.36 -9.47
N MET A 74 4.22 18.34 -10.32
CA MET A 74 4.56 18.51 -11.74
C MET A 74 3.54 19.39 -12.45
N GLU A 75 2.23 19.13 -12.28
CA GLU A 75 1.16 19.91 -12.89
C GLU A 75 1.17 21.37 -12.43
N TYR A 76 1.45 21.62 -11.15
CA TYR A 76 1.62 22.97 -10.63
C TYR A 76 2.75 23.71 -11.35
N PHE A 77 3.92 23.09 -11.48
CA PHE A 77 5.05 23.71 -12.18
C PHE A 77 4.82 23.83 -13.69
N ILE A 78 4.22 22.84 -14.35
CA ILE A 78 3.87 22.93 -15.78
C ILE A 78 2.93 24.11 -16.06
N LYS A 79 2.00 24.40 -15.14
CA LYS A 79 1.13 25.59 -15.23
C LYS A 79 1.93 26.89 -15.09
N LEU A 80 2.89 26.95 -14.17
CA LEU A 80 3.76 28.12 -13.97
C LEU A 80 4.66 28.40 -15.17
N ILE A 81 5.24 27.34 -15.75
CA ILE A 81 6.11 27.42 -16.92
C ILE A 81 5.26 27.70 -18.20
N LYS A 82 3.93 27.85 -18.13
CA LYS A 82 3.03 28.19 -19.25
C LYS A 82 3.13 27.23 -20.45
N LYS A 83 2.52 26.03 -20.38
CA LYS A 83 2.10 25.06 -21.46
C LYS A 83 3.01 24.76 -22.69
N LYS A 84 3.92 25.62 -23.15
CA LYS A 84 4.85 25.40 -24.26
C LYS A 84 5.77 24.20 -24.01
N TYR A 85 5.97 23.84 -22.75
CA TYR A 85 6.95 22.87 -22.25
C TYR A 85 6.34 21.50 -21.94
N SER A 86 5.04 21.29 -22.18
CA SER A 86 4.32 20.08 -21.72
C SER A 86 4.42 18.88 -22.66
N LYS A 87 5.16 18.98 -23.77
CA LYS A 87 5.28 17.92 -24.79
C LYS A 87 6.66 17.28 -24.87
N ASP A 88 7.67 17.82 -24.16
CA ASP A 88 9.00 17.23 -24.14
C ASP A 88 9.16 16.22 -23.01
N ASN A 89 9.29 14.94 -23.39
CA ASN A 89 9.48 13.83 -22.46
C ASN A 89 10.76 13.98 -21.61
N ARG A 90 11.82 14.62 -22.14
CA ARG A 90 13.07 14.81 -21.39
C ARG A 90 12.90 15.85 -20.29
N ALA A 91 12.25 16.97 -20.61
CA ALA A 91 11.92 18.01 -19.63
C ALA A 91 10.99 17.48 -18.53
N LEU A 92 9.96 16.71 -18.90
CA LEU A 92 9.05 16.06 -17.95
C LEU A 92 9.76 15.07 -17.03
N GLY A 93 10.72 14.29 -17.56
CA GLY A 93 11.53 13.37 -16.77
C GLY A 93 12.40 14.09 -15.72
N LYS A 94 13.06 15.19 -16.11
CA LYS A 94 13.81 16.04 -15.18
C LYS A 94 12.90 16.63 -14.10
N LEU A 95 11.75 17.19 -14.49
CA LEU A 95 10.78 17.77 -13.57
C LEU A 95 10.23 16.73 -12.59
N ARG A 96 9.93 15.51 -13.04
CA ARG A 96 9.49 14.41 -12.17
C ARG A 96 10.55 14.07 -11.12
N ARG A 97 11.82 14.01 -11.49
CA ARG A 97 12.92 13.72 -10.56
C ARG A 97 13.03 14.80 -9.48
N GLU A 98 13.03 16.06 -9.87
CA GLU A 98 13.11 17.16 -8.89
C GLU A 98 11.83 17.32 -8.07
N ALA A 99 10.65 17.00 -8.62
CA ALA A 99 9.40 16.94 -7.85
C ALA A 99 9.47 15.88 -6.75
N LYS A 100 9.96 14.67 -7.05
CA LYS A 100 10.16 13.61 -6.05
C LYS A 100 11.18 14.00 -4.99
N ARG A 101 12.26 14.69 -5.39
CA ARG A 101 13.26 15.25 -4.46
C ARG A 101 12.66 16.32 -3.55
N ALA A 102 11.88 17.24 -4.12
CA ALA A 102 11.19 18.30 -3.39
C ALA A 102 10.19 17.73 -2.38
N LYS A 103 9.38 16.75 -2.77
CA LYS A 103 8.46 16.04 -1.86
C LYS A 103 9.19 15.44 -0.65
N ARG A 104 10.30 14.73 -0.90
CA ARG A 104 11.14 14.15 0.16
C ARG A 104 11.70 15.24 1.08
N ALA A 105 12.23 16.33 0.52
CA ALA A 105 12.75 17.44 1.29
C ALA A 105 11.67 18.12 2.15
N LEU A 106 10.47 18.34 1.60
CA LEU A 106 9.34 18.95 2.30
C LEU A 106 8.77 18.13 3.45
N SER A 107 9.08 16.83 3.50
CA SER A 107 8.75 16.00 4.66
C SER A 107 9.52 16.44 5.91
N ASN A 108 10.72 17.02 5.74
CA ASN A 108 11.57 17.50 6.83
C ASN A 108 11.64 19.04 6.91
N GLN A 109 11.60 19.73 5.76
CA GLN A 109 11.76 21.18 5.64
C GLN A 109 10.43 21.88 5.32
N HIS A 110 10.30 23.16 5.69
CA HIS A 110 9.10 23.95 5.39
C HIS A 110 9.08 24.52 3.96
N GLN A 111 10.24 24.60 3.31
CA GLN A 111 10.40 25.12 1.96
C GLN A 111 11.60 24.46 1.29
N VAL A 112 11.51 24.22 0.00
CA VAL A 112 12.59 23.74 -0.85
C VAL A 112 12.58 24.53 -2.16
N ARG A 113 13.75 24.78 -2.75
CA ARG A 113 13.83 25.37 -4.09
C ARG A 113 14.00 24.25 -5.12
N VAL A 114 13.14 24.26 -6.14
CA VAL A 114 13.17 23.29 -7.24
C VAL A 114 13.97 23.91 -8.38
N GLU A 115 15.18 23.41 -8.57
CA GLU A 115 16.15 23.91 -9.54
C GLU A 115 16.41 22.85 -10.61
N ILE A 116 16.21 23.21 -11.88
CA ILE A 116 16.45 22.33 -13.03
C ILE A 116 17.26 23.10 -14.07
N GLU A 117 18.50 22.68 -14.25
CA GLU A 117 19.37 23.17 -15.31
C GLU A 117 18.93 22.67 -16.69
N SER A 118 18.94 23.60 -17.66
CA SER A 118 18.58 23.34 -19.05
C SER A 118 17.27 22.53 -19.15
N LEU A 119 16.21 23.05 -18.55
CA LEU A 119 14.90 22.39 -18.53
C LEU A 119 14.38 22.19 -19.97
N PHE A 120 14.46 23.25 -20.78
CA PHE A 120 14.09 23.24 -22.20
C PHE A 120 14.78 24.40 -22.92
N ASP A 121 15.30 24.18 -24.13
CA ASP A 121 16.02 25.19 -24.95
C ASP A 121 17.07 26.01 -24.17
N GLY A 122 17.81 25.36 -23.26
CA GLY A 122 18.85 26.01 -22.45
C GLY A 122 18.34 26.97 -21.38
N THR A 123 17.02 27.02 -21.13
CA THR A 123 16.44 27.81 -20.04
C THR A 123 16.46 27.04 -18.73
N ASP A 124 17.00 27.66 -17.70
CA ASP A 124 16.99 27.11 -16.35
C ASP A 124 15.66 27.41 -15.64
N PHE A 125 15.25 26.50 -14.76
CA PHE A 125 14.06 26.65 -13.94
C PHE A 125 14.45 26.68 -12.47
N SER A 126 13.97 27.68 -11.73
CA SER A 126 14.23 27.82 -10.30
C SER A 126 13.02 28.45 -9.61
N GLU A 127 12.23 27.64 -8.92
CA GLU A 127 11.04 28.12 -8.19
C GLU A 127 10.99 27.53 -6.77
N PRO A 128 10.61 28.32 -5.75
CA PRO A 128 10.39 27.79 -4.41
C PRO A 128 9.07 27.01 -4.32
N LEU A 129 9.09 25.91 -3.58
CA LEU A 129 7.90 25.17 -3.15
C LEU A 129 7.86 25.13 -1.63
N THR A 130 6.77 25.62 -1.04
CA THR A 130 6.53 25.54 0.41
C THR A 130 5.73 24.30 0.76
N ARG A 131 5.90 23.80 1.99
CA ARG A 131 5.09 22.68 2.52
C ARG A 131 3.61 23.04 2.51
N ALA A 132 3.26 24.27 2.89
CA ALA A 132 1.88 24.74 2.84
C ALA A 132 1.28 24.64 1.43
N ARG A 133 2.03 25.03 0.39
CA ARG A 133 1.58 24.92 -0.99
C ARG A 133 1.47 23.47 -1.44
N PHE A 134 2.44 22.62 -1.07
CA PHE A 134 2.35 21.18 -1.33
C PHE A 134 1.12 20.55 -0.67
N GLU A 135 0.83 20.92 0.57
CA GLU A 135 -0.34 20.44 1.31
C GLU A 135 -1.66 20.90 0.67
N GLU A 136 -1.72 22.15 0.23
CA GLU A 136 -2.87 22.71 -0.48
C GLU A 136 -3.14 21.97 -1.80
N LEU A 137 -2.10 21.74 -2.61
CA LEU A 137 -2.19 21.06 -3.90
C LEU A 137 -2.69 19.61 -3.80
N ASN A 138 -2.53 19.00 -2.63
CA ASN A 138 -2.81 17.59 -2.39
C ASN A 138 -3.89 17.35 -1.31
N ASN A 139 -4.57 18.40 -0.85
CA ASN A 139 -5.53 18.32 0.26
C ASN A 139 -6.66 17.31 -0.01
N ASP A 140 -7.15 17.24 -1.24
CA ASP A 140 -8.15 16.25 -1.64
C ASP A 140 -7.60 14.82 -1.58
N LEU A 141 -6.36 14.60 -2.02
CA LEU A 141 -5.70 13.30 -1.96
C LEU A 141 -5.45 12.87 -0.51
N PHE A 142 -5.01 13.80 0.35
CA PHE A 142 -4.86 13.54 1.78
C PHE A 142 -6.18 13.19 2.47
N ARG A 143 -7.29 13.82 2.07
CA ARG A 143 -8.61 13.47 2.63
C ARG A 143 -9.09 12.10 2.15
N LYS A 144 -8.79 11.73 0.90
CA LYS A 144 -9.14 10.43 0.33
C LYS A 144 -8.47 9.27 1.07
N THR A 145 -7.30 9.46 1.67
CA THR A 145 -6.61 8.40 2.44
C THR A 145 -7.39 7.94 3.67
N MET A 146 -8.23 8.81 4.22
CA MET A 146 -9.04 8.47 5.39
C MET A 146 -10.25 7.59 5.05
N GLY A 147 -10.62 7.50 3.77
CA GLY A 147 -11.72 6.62 3.32
C GLY A 147 -11.44 5.15 3.63
N PRO A 148 -10.32 4.58 3.14
CA PRO A 148 -9.90 3.22 3.49
C PRO A 148 -9.76 2.97 4.99
N VAL A 149 -9.20 3.91 5.75
CA VAL A 149 -9.04 3.79 7.21
C VAL A 149 -10.40 3.64 7.90
N LYS A 150 -11.38 4.49 7.55
CA LYS A 150 -12.73 4.40 8.11
C LYS A 150 -13.41 3.09 7.76
N LYS A 151 -13.30 2.67 6.50
CA LYS A 151 -13.87 1.39 6.03
C LYS A 151 -13.24 0.20 6.76
N ALA A 152 -11.93 0.23 7.02
CA ALA A 152 -11.26 -0.83 7.77
C ALA A 152 -11.75 -0.90 9.22
N MET A 153 -11.97 0.25 9.88
CA MET A 153 -12.56 0.30 11.22
C MET A 153 -14.00 -0.24 11.25
N GLU A 154 -14.81 0.13 10.25
CA GLU A 154 -16.18 -0.36 10.10
C GLU A 154 -16.23 -1.87 9.86
N ASP A 155 -15.40 -2.37 8.94
CA ASP A 155 -15.27 -3.79 8.63
C ASP A 155 -14.80 -4.62 9.84
N ALA A 156 -13.94 -4.05 10.68
CA ALA A 156 -13.45 -4.67 11.91
C ALA A 156 -14.47 -4.60 13.06
N GLY A 157 -15.48 -3.72 12.97
CA GLY A 157 -16.43 -3.47 14.06
C GLY A 157 -15.78 -2.89 15.31
N LEU A 158 -14.64 -2.21 15.17
CA LEU A 158 -13.87 -1.67 16.29
C LEU A 158 -14.10 -0.17 16.47
N GLU A 159 -14.10 0.26 17.72
CA GLU A 159 -14.00 1.67 18.08
C GLU A 159 -12.54 2.14 18.00
N LYS A 160 -12.34 3.44 17.76
CA LYS A 160 -11.01 4.06 17.67
C LYS A 160 -10.16 3.86 18.93
N SER A 161 -10.82 3.79 20.10
CA SER A 161 -10.20 3.56 21.41
C SER A 161 -9.62 2.15 21.56
N GLN A 162 -10.13 1.18 20.80
CA GLN A 162 -9.70 -0.21 20.84
C GLN A 162 -8.46 -0.48 19.98
N ILE A 163 -7.97 0.54 19.26
CA ILE A 163 -6.73 0.43 18.51
C ILE A 163 -5.55 0.66 19.47
N HIS A 164 -4.74 -0.37 19.68
CA HIS A 164 -3.59 -0.37 20.59
C HIS A 164 -2.35 0.30 20.00
N GLU A 165 -2.10 0.14 18.71
CA GLU A 165 -0.92 0.69 18.03
C GLU A 165 -1.28 1.16 16.62
N ILE A 166 -0.53 2.15 16.11
CA ILE A 166 -0.65 2.63 14.72
C ILE A 166 0.72 2.51 14.06
N VAL A 167 0.89 1.53 13.19
CA VAL A 167 2.15 1.33 12.46
C VAL A 167 2.08 1.98 11.08
N LEU A 168 3.08 2.80 10.76
CA LEU A 168 3.17 3.48 9.46
C LEU A 168 4.06 2.68 8.50
N VAL A 169 3.53 2.35 7.33
CA VAL A 169 4.24 1.59 6.29
C VAL A 169 4.22 2.34 4.96
N GLY A 170 5.37 2.38 4.29
CA GLY A 170 5.58 3.04 3.00
C GLY A 170 6.04 4.50 3.11
N GLY A 171 6.94 4.92 2.22
CA GLY A 171 7.63 6.22 2.32
C GLY A 171 6.73 7.45 2.28
N SER A 172 5.53 7.37 1.68
CA SER A 172 4.57 8.48 1.68
C SER A 172 3.97 8.76 3.07
N THR A 173 4.04 7.82 4.02
CA THR A 173 3.62 8.04 5.42
C THR A 173 4.57 8.95 6.21
N ARG A 174 5.76 9.26 5.65
CA ARG A 174 6.68 10.27 6.21
C ARG A 174 6.17 11.70 6.05
N ILE A 175 5.15 11.93 5.21
CA ILE A 175 4.57 13.25 5.01
C ILE A 175 3.89 13.71 6.31
N PRO A 176 4.29 14.85 6.92
CA PRO A 176 3.74 15.29 8.20
C PRO A 176 2.22 15.43 8.20
N LYS A 177 1.64 15.86 7.07
CA LYS A 177 0.19 15.99 6.93
C LYS A 177 -0.57 14.67 7.05
N VAL A 178 0.01 13.57 6.55
CA VAL A 178 -0.59 12.23 6.64
C VAL A 178 -0.59 11.76 8.10
N GLN A 179 0.54 11.94 8.79
CA GLN A 179 0.67 11.59 10.21
C GLN A 179 -0.30 12.41 11.08
N GLN A 180 -0.41 13.70 10.80
CA GLN A 180 -1.36 14.57 11.49
C GLN A 180 -2.81 14.10 11.32
N LEU A 181 -3.22 13.75 10.10
CA LEU A 181 -4.59 13.27 9.83
C LEU A 181 -4.90 11.97 10.57
N LEU A 182 -3.94 11.05 10.64
CA LEU A 182 -4.09 9.81 11.41
C LEU A 182 -4.17 10.08 12.91
N LYS A 183 -3.27 10.93 13.43
CA LYS A 183 -3.27 11.34 14.83
C LYS A 183 -4.60 12.01 15.21
N ASP A 184 -5.09 12.95 14.40
CA ASP A 184 -6.37 13.62 14.60
C ASP A 184 -7.54 12.61 14.57
N TYR A 185 -7.49 11.64 13.66
CA TYR A 185 -8.53 10.61 13.55
C TYR A 185 -8.58 9.70 14.78
N PHE A 186 -7.43 9.33 15.34
CA PHE A 186 -7.29 8.48 16.53
C PHE A 186 -7.13 9.28 17.82
N ASN A 187 -7.75 10.46 17.92
CA ASN A 187 -7.85 11.27 19.14
C ASN A 187 -6.49 11.60 19.80
N GLY A 188 -5.47 11.88 18.98
CA GLY A 188 -4.14 12.25 19.46
C GLY A 188 -3.16 11.09 19.63
N LYS A 189 -3.57 9.84 19.36
CA LYS A 189 -2.70 8.67 19.43
C LYS A 189 -1.51 8.82 18.48
N GLU A 190 -0.30 8.70 19.02
CA GLU A 190 0.93 8.79 18.24
C GLU A 190 1.17 7.51 17.43
N PRO A 191 1.54 7.61 16.14
CA PRO A 191 2.01 6.47 15.39
C PRO A 191 3.35 5.95 15.92
N ASN A 192 3.52 4.63 15.84
CA ASN A 192 4.73 3.94 16.22
C ASN A 192 5.90 4.37 15.33
N LYS A 193 7.04 4.70 15.96
CA LYS A 193 8.27 5.16 15.30
C LYS A 193 9.40 4.14 15.36
N GLY A 194 9.19 2.99 16.00
CA GLY A 194 10.18 1.93 16.07
C GLY A 194 10.49 1.34 14.70
N VAL A 195 9.47 1.16 13.86
CA VAL A 195 9.67 0.56 12.53
C VAL A 195 10.02 1.59 11.50
N ASN A 196 11.05 1.31 10.70
CA ASN A 196 11.30 2.06 9.49
C ASN A 196 10.21 1.77 8.43
N PRO A 197 9.38 2.75 8.01
CA PRO A 197 8.27 2.51 7.09
C PRO A 197 8.66 1.95 5.72
N ASP A 198 9.89 2.21 5.27
CA ASP A 198 10.38 1.73 3.97
C ASP A 198 10.90 0.28 4.03
N GLU A 199 11.19 -0.24 5.23
CA GLU A 199 11.76 -1.58 5.44
C GLU A 199 10.76 -2.55 6.07
N ALA A 200 9.69 -2.05 6.70
CA ALA A 200 8.68 -2.83 7.42
C ALA A 200 8.17 -4.05 6.63
N VAL A 201 7.87 -3.87 5.34
CA VAL A 201 7.34 -4.94 4.48
C VAL A 201 8.38 -6.02 4.22
N ALA A 202 9.61 -5.62 3.87
CA ALA A 202 10.70 -6.55 3.61
C ALA A 202 11.10 -7.31 4.90
N PHE A 203 11.01 -6.60 6.03
CA PHE A 203 11.27 -7.16 7.35
C PHE A 203 10.29 -8.28 7.68
N GLY A 204 8.98 -8.01 7.58
CA GLY A 204 7.96 -9.03 7.77
C GLY A 204 8.23 -10.23 6.86
N ALA A 205 8.52 -9.99 5.57
CA ALA A 205 8.73 -11.05 4.57
C ALA A 205 9.86 -11.99 4.90
N ALA A 206 10.96 -11.48 5.43
CA ALA A 206 12.04 -12.32 5.91
C ALA A 206 11.64 -13.21 7.08
N VAL A 207 10.89 -12.66 8.05
CA VAL A 207 10.42 -13.42 9.22
C VAL A 207 9.47 -14.54 8.77
N GLN A 208 8.50 -14.22 7.92
CA GLN A 208 7.57 -15.24 7.40
C GLN A 208 8.29 -16.29 6.54
N GLY A 209 9.26 -15.87 5.72
CA GLY A 209 10.09 -16.78 4.94
C GLY A 209 10.87 -17.77 5.83
N SER A 210 11.42 -17.29 6.95
CA SER A 210 12.13 -18.13 7.93
C SER A 210 11.22 -19.14 8.63
N ILE A 211 9.99 -18.74 8.99
CA ILE A 211 8.99 -19.65 9.56
C ILE A 211 8.65 -20.76 8.56
N LEU A 212 8.42 -20.41 7.29
CA LEU A 212 8.07 -21.36 6.23
C LEU A 212 9.26 -22.27 5.83
N SER A 213 10.51 -21.81 5.97
CA SER A 213 11.70 -22.62 5.71
C SER A 213 12.06 -23.56 6.87
N GLY A 214 11.43 -23.39 8.04
CA GLY A 214 11.76 -24.12 9.26
C GLY A 214 13.06 -23.65 9.93
N GLU A 215 13.60 -22.50 9.53
CA GLU A 215 14.80 -21.87 10.12
C GLU A 215 14.46 -20.87 11.23
N GLY A 216 13.17 -20.74 11.59
CA GLY A 216 12.71 -19.90 12.68
C GLY A 216 13.17 -20.38 14.06
N GLY A 217 13.52 -19.44 14.94
CA GLY A 217 13.87 -19.73 16.34
C GLY A 217 12.65 -19.96 17.23
N ASP A 218 12.86 -20.17 18.53
CA ASP A 218 11.76 -20.34 19.52
C ASP A 218 10.81 -19.12 19.55
N GLU A 219 11.32 -17.91 19.27
CA GLU A 219 10.55 -16.67 19.26
C GLU A 219 9.49 -16.56 18.15
N THR A 220 9.58 -17.39 17.10
CA THR A 220 8.67 -17.35 15.94
C THR A 220 7.72 -18.54 15.86
N LYS A 221 7.78 -19.47 16.84
CA LYS A 221 6.95 -20.69 16.87
C LYS A 221 5.46 -20.42 17.08
N ASP A 222 5.13 -19.36 17.80
CA ASP A 222 3.74 -19.01 18.13
C ASP A 222 3.12 -18.00 17.15
N ILE A 223 3.83 -17.64 16.08
CA ILE A 223 3.33 -16.72 15.06
C ILE A 223 2.37 -17.46 14.13
N LEU A 224 1.07 -17.26 14.33
CA LEU A 224 0.01 -17.78 13.46
C LEU A 224 -0.46 -16.69 12.50
N LEU A 225 -0.22 -16.88 11.20
CA LEU A 225 -0.76 -15.99 10.17
C LEU A 225 -2.19 -16.41 9.80
N LEU A 226 -3.16 -15.56 10.10
CA LEU A 226 -4.53 -15.67 9.60
C LEU A 226 -4.75 -14.64 8.50
N ASP A 227 -4.92 -15.12 7.27
CA ASP A 227 -5.19 -14.28 6.11
C ASP A 227 -6.69 -14.23 5.81
N VAL A 228 -7.15 -13.20 5.08
CA VAL A 228 -8.56 -13.00 4.75
C VAL A 228 -8.78 -12.61 3.29
N ALA A 229 -9.94 -12.96 2.73
CA ALA A 229 -10.30 -12.59 1.36
C ALA A 229 -10.46 -11.06 1.20
N PRO A 230 -9.72 -10.39 0.28
CA PRO A 230 -9.74 -8.91 0.18
C PRO A 230 -11.02 -8.36 -0.46
N LEU A 231 -11.66 -9.16 -1.32
CA LEU A 231 -12.88 -8.84 -2.04
C LEU A 231 -13.95 -9.90 -1.79
N THR A 232 -15.20 -9.50 -2.00
CA THR A 232 -16.30 -10.45 -1.92
C THR A 232 -16.35 -11.24 -3.21
N LEU A 233 -16.16 -12.54 -3.15
CA LEU A 233 -16.29 -13.41 -4.30
C LEU A 233 -17.75 -13.87 -4.42
N GLY A 234 -18.30 -13.76 -5.62
CA GLY A 234 -19.68 -14.13 -5.90
C GLY A 234 -19.86 -14.58 -7.35
N ILE A 235 -21.10 -14.92 -7.67
CA ILE A 235 -21.49 -15.21 -9.05
C ILE A 235 -22.59 -14.24 -9.48
N GLU A 236 -22.60 -13.95 -10.77
CA GLU A 236 -23.71 -13.25 -11.39
C GLU A 236 -24.92 -14.18 -11.50
N THR A 237 -26.07 -13.72 -10.98
CA THR A 237 -27.35 -14.39 -11.12
C THR A 237 -28.27 -13.61 -12.03
N VAL A 238 -29.40 -14.22 -12.42
CA VAL A 238 -30.34 -13.62 -13.37
C VAL A 238 -30.77 -12.23 -12.91
N GLY A 239 -30.77 -11.28 -13.85
CA GLY A 239 -31.03 -9.87 -13.56
C GLY A 239 -29.77 -9.04 -13.26
N GLY A 240 -28.58 -9.61 -13.46
CA GLY A 240 -27.30 -8.90 -13.26
C GLY A 240 -26.98 -8.66 -11.78
N VAL A 241 -27.59 -9.43 -10.88
CA VAL A 241 -27.40 -9.30 -9.44
C VAL A 241 -26.29 -10.23 -8.98
N MET A 242 -25.30 -9.68 -8.28
CA MET A 242 -24.21 -10.46 -7.67
C MET A 242 -24.70 -11.20 -6.42
N THR A 243 -24.70 -12.53 -6.47
CA THR A 243 -24.89 -13.38 -5.30
C THR A 243 -23.55 -13.67 -4.64
N LYS A 244 -23.37 -13.19 -3.41
CA LYS A 244 -22.13 -13.30 -2.64
C LYS A 244 -21.94 -14.73 -2.11
N LEU A 245 -20.80 -15.35 -2.40
CA LEU A 245 -20.45 -16.69 -1.91
C LEU A 245 -19.44 -16.62 -0.76
N ILE A 246 -18.34 -15.89 -0.97
CA ILE A 246 -17.30 -15.67 0.04
C ILE A 246 -17.23 -14.16 0.27
N PRO A 247 -17.78 -13.64 1.38
CA PRO A 247 -17.67 -12.24 1.73
C PRO A 247 -16.21 -11.78 1.88
N ARG A 248 -15.95 -10.50 1.60
CA ARG A 248 -14.68 -9.86 1.99
C ARG A 248 -14.42 -10.05 3.48
N ASN A 249 -13.16 -10.12 3.87
CA ASN A 249 -12.67 -10.38 5.22
C ASN A 249 -12.96 -11.80 5.77
N THR A 250 -13.38 -12.75 4.92
CA THR A 250 -13.49 -14.16 5.33
C THR A 250 -12.10 -14.78 5.46
N VAL A 251 -11.80 -15.42 6.60
CA VAL A 251 -10.52 -16.11 6.85
C VAL A 251 -10.27 -17.19 5.79
N ILE A 252 -9.03 -17.25 5.28
CA ILE A 252 -8.58 -18.28 4.34
C ILE A 252 -7.57 -19.24 5.01
N PRO A 253 -7.52 -20.52 4.61
CA PRO A 253 -8.30 -21.16 3.53
C PRO A 253 -9.78 -21.37 3.89
N THR A 254 -10.68 -21.16 2.93
CA THR A 254 -12.14 -21.37 3.11
C THR A 254 -12.78 -22.01 1.90
N LYS A 255 -13.90 -22.72 2.12
CA LYS A 255 -14.72 -23.31 1.06
C LYS A 255 -16.19 -22.98 1.32
N LYS A 256 -16.88 -22.50 0.28
CA LYS A 256 -18.33 -22.31 0.27
C LYS A 256 -18.95 -23.07 -0.90
N SER A 257 -20.15 -23.58 -0.69
CA SER A 257 -20.92 -24.30 -1.70
C SER A 257 -22.38 -23.93 -1.54
N GLN A 258 -23.03 -23.60 -2.65
CA GLN A 258 -24.43 -23.20 -2.69
C GLN A 258 -25.07 -23.83 -3.93
N VAL A 259 -26.31 -24.28 -3.78
CA VAL A 259 -27.08 -24.90 -4.87
C VAL A 259 -27.86 -23.81 -5.59
N PHE A 260 -27.76 -23.80 -6.93
CA PHE A 260 -28.50 -22.92 -7.81
C PHE A 260 -29.41 -23.75 -8.72
N THR A 261 -30.50 -23.16 -9.19
CA THR A 261 -31.45 -23.79 -10.11
C THR A 261 -31.47 -23.07 -11.44
N THR A 262 -31.95 -23.75 -12.48
CA THR A 262 -32.16 -23.16 -13.80
C THR A 262 -33.22 -22.07 -13.75
N TYR A 263 -33.12 -21.10 -14.65
CA TYR A 263 -34.06 -19.99 -14.74
C TYR A 263 -35.24 -20.30 -15.68
N GLN A 264 -35.03 -21.15 -16.69
CA GLN A 264 -36.03 -21.52 -17.69
C GLN A 264 -36.23 -23.04 -17.73
N ASP A 265 -37.44 -23.45 -18.11
CA ASP A 265 -37.77 -24.85 -18.35
C ASP A 265 -36.89 -25.42 -19.47
N GLN A 266 -36.41 -26.65 -19.29
CA GLN A 266 -35.55 -27.35 -20.24
C GLN A 266 -34.18 -26.67 -20.52
N GLN A 267 -33.75 -25.75 -19.66
CA GLN A 267 -32.39 -25.19 -19.75
C GLN A 267 -31.34 -26.28 -19.49
N THR A 268 -30.54 -26.61 -20.50
CA THR A 268 -29.50 -27.68 -20.45
C THR A 268 -28.11 -27.18 -20.04
N THR A 269 -27.87 -25.87 -20.10
CA THR A 269 -26.56 -25.26 -19.82
C THR A 269 -26.70 -24.10 -18.84
N VAL A 270 -25.77 -24.00 -17.89
CA VAL A 270 -25.63 -22.85 -16.98
C VAL A 270 -24.26 -22.23 -17.19
N SER A 271 -24.22 -20.93 -17.43
CA SER A 271 -22.96 -20.16 -17.47
C SER A 271 -22.69 -19.58 -16.09
N ILE A 272 -21.51 -19.87 -15.54
CA ILE A 272 -21.07 -19.32 -14.26
C ILE A 272 -20.03 -18.24 -14.55
N GLN A 273 -20.37 -17.00 -14.21
CA GLN A 273 -19.45 -15.88 -14.24
C GLN A 273 -19.08 -15.50 -12.81
N LEU A 274 -17.79 -15.64 -12.50
CA LEU A 274 -17.24 -15.20 -11.22
C LEU A 274 -17.10 -13.67 -11.24
N GLN A 275 -17.50 -13.04 -10.14
CA GLN A 275 -17.34 -11.60 -9.89
C GLN A 275 -16.60 -11.37 -8.56
N SER A 276 -15.77 -10.33 -8.51
CA SER A 276 -15.00 -9.88 -7.35
C SER A 276 -15.12 -8.37 -7.13
#